data_AF-A0AA95EUR9-F1
#
_entry.id   AF-A0AA95EUR9-F1
#
_cell.length_a   1.000
_cell.length_b   1.000
_cell.length_c   1.000
_cell.angle_alpha   90.00
_cell.angle_beta   90.00
_cell.angle_gamma   90.00
#
_symmetry.space_group_name_H-M   'P 1'
#
loop_
_entity.id
_entity.type
_entity.pdbx_description
1 polymer ?
#
loop_
_entity_poly.entity_id
_entity_poly.type
_entity_poly.pdbx_seq_one_letter_code
_entity_poly.pdbx_strand_id
1 'polypeptide(L)' 'MAYSKTTWFDRIVQFANRYTKSGETSSEVTLVQFTGTVTQAGTVASAALMNKIEQGIADAHTMIDDNQRKQRMGAM' A
#
# COMPACT_ATOMS: atom_id res chain seq x y z
N MET A 1 21.76 -3.34 3.65
CA MET A 1 21.05 -2.21 4.31
C MET A 1 19.87 -2.82 5.04
N ALA A 2 19.55 -2.35 6.24
CA ALA A 2 18.34 -2.78 6.93
C ALA A 2 17.12 -2.42 6.08
N TYR A 3 16.14 -3.32 5.98
CA TYR A 3 14.91 -3.06 5.24
C TYR A 3 14.12 -1.93 5.91
N SER A 4 13.72 -0.93 5.13
CA SER A 4 12.88 0.17 5.59
C SER A 4 11.46 -0.06 5.10
N LYS A 5 10.51 -0.16 6.04
CA LYS A 5 9.10 -0.39 5.74
C LYS A 5 8.49 0.83 5.05
N THR A 6 7.66 0.58 4.06
CA THR A 6 6.75 1.58 3.51
C THR A 6 5.49 1.62 4.38
N THR A 7 5.02 2.82 4.72
CA THR A 7 3.73 2.99 5.40
C THR A 7 2.67 3.36 4.37
N TRP A 8 1.64 2.51 4.28
CA TRP A 8 0.51 2.69 3.37
C TRP A 8 -0.65 3.35 4.11
N PHE A 9 -1.36 4.25 3.42
CA PHE A 9 -2.53 4.95 3.95
C PHE A 9 -3.73 4.77 3.04
N ASP A 10 -4.92 4.63 3.63
CA ASP A 10 -6.17 4.61 2.87
C ASP A 10 -6.48 6.02 2.36
N ARG A 11 -7.08 6.09 1.19
CA ARG A 11 -7.43 7.38 0.57
C ARG A 11 -8.65 7.97 1.27
N ILE A 12 -8.54 9.23 1.71
CA ILE A 12 -9.65 9.98 2.30
C ILE A 12 -10.08 11.06 1.33
N VAL A 13 -11.32 10.94 0.87
CA VAL A 13 -11.96 11.82 -0.10
C VAL A 13 -13.36 12.18 0.36
N GLN A 14 -13.87 13.33 -0.10
CA GLN A 14 -15.23 13.76 0.21
C GLN A 14 -16.29 12.78 -0.32
N PHE A 15 -16.07 12.23 -1.53
CA PHE A 15 -17.01 11.29 -2.15
C PHE A 15 -16.26 10.06 -2.70
N ALA A 16 -16.40 8.92 -2.04
CA ALA A 16 -15.71 7.68 -2.44
C ALA A 16 -16.24 7.12 -3.78
N ASN A 17 -17.57 7.10 -3.94
CA ASN A 17 -18.27 6.46 -5.05
C ASN A 17 -19.04 7.47 -5.91
N ARG A 18 -18.41 8.60 -6.24
CA ARG A 18 -18.99 9.60 -7.14
C ARG A 18 -18.18 9.67 -8.43
N TYR A 19 -18.88 9.76 -9.54
CA TYR A 19 -18.31 9.74 -10.88
C TYR A 19 -19.02 10.78 -11.75
N THR A 20 -18.27 11.38 -12.67
CA THR A 20 -18.80 12.16 -13.79
C THR A 20 -18.81 11.29 -15.04
N LYS A 21 -19.86 11.39 -15.85
CA LYS A 21 -19.94 10.71 -17.13
C LYS A 21 -19.32 11.53 -18.24
N SER A 22 -18.72 10.85 -19.21
CA SER A 22 -18.17 11.43 -20.43
C SER A 22 -18.24 10.43 -21.59
N GLY A 23 -18.21 10.92 -22.84
CA GLY A 23 -18.13 10.04 -24.01
C GLY A 23 -19.29 9.07 -24.17
N GLU A 24 -20.50 9.46 -23.74
CA GLU A 24 -21.68 8.60 -23.80
C GLU A 24 -22.12 8.38 -25.26
N THR A 25 -22.34 7.11 -25.60
CA THR A 25 -22.90 6.66 -26.88
C THR A 25 -24.13 5.79 -26.61
N SER A 26 -24.75 5.25 -27.66
CA SER A 26 -25.88 4.32 -27.51
C SER A 26 -25.53 3.03 -26.75
N SER A 27 -24.24 2.66 -26.69
CA SER A 27 -23.80 1.36 -26.18
C SER A 27 -22.75 1.45 -25.06
N GLU A 28 -22.24 2.64 -24.77
CA GLU A 28 -21.12 2.82 -23.85
C GLU A 28 -21.20 4.17 -23.14
N VAL A 29 -20.72 4.22 -21.90
CA VAL A 29 -20.47 5.47 -21.17
C VAL A 29 -19.20 5.34 -20.35
N THR A 30 -18.33 6.36 -20.40
CA THR A 30 -17.12 6.41 -19.59
C THR A 30 -17.40 7.12 -18.28
N LEU A 31 -17.11 6.46 -17.17
CA LEU A 31 -17.22 7.04 -15.82
C LEU A 31 -15.83 7.43 -15.31
N VAL A 32 -15.64 8.72 -15.06
CA VAL A 32 -14.41 9.26 -14.46
C VAL A 32 -14.69 9.56 -12.99
N GLN A 33 -13.83 9.08 -12.08
CA GLN A 33 -14.03 9.27 -10.64
C GLN A 33 -13.96 10.76 -10.29
N PHE A 34 -14.98 11.26 -9.57
CA PHE A 34 -15.07 12.63 -9.10
C PHE A 34 -15.12 12.64 -7.58
N THR A 35 -13.94 12.60 -6.98
CA THR A 35 -13.76 12.41 -5.54
C THR A 35 -14.05 13.65 -4.69
N GLY A 36 -14.24 14.82 -5.33
CA GLY A 36 -14.28 16.12 -4.64
C GLY A 36 -12.92 16.45 -4.01
N THR A 37 -12.94 17.11 -2.85
CA THR A 37 -11.71 17.42 -2.11
C THR A 37 -11.06 16.14 -1.57
N VAL A 38 -9.78 15.96 -1.89
CA VAL A 38 -8.93 14.91 -1.32
C VAL A 38 -8.32 15.48 -0.04
N THR A 39 -8.71 14.96 1.13
CA THR A 39 -8.15 15.40 2.41
C THR A 39 -6.89 14.62 2.77
N GLN A 40 -6.73 13.42 2.22
CA GLN A 40 -5.51 12.63 2.31
C GLN A 40 -5.35 11.78 1.05
N ALA A 41 -4.22 11.95 0.37
CA ALA A 41 -3.83 11.04 -0.69
C ALA A 41 -3.50 9.69 -0.06
N GLY A 42 -4.22 8.66 -0.48
CA GLY A 42 -3.93 7.27 -0.11
C GLY A 42 -3.60 6.42 -1.33
N THR A 43 -3.22 5.19 -1.06
CA THR A 43 -2.88 4.21 -2.08
C THR A 43 -4.15 3.56 -2.65
N VAL A 44 -4.08 3.15 -3.92
CA VAL A 44 -5.15 2.42 -4.63
C VAL A 44 -5.45 1.01 -4.08
N ALA A 45 -4.72 0.55 -3.08
CA ALA A 45 -4.82 -0.78 -2.48
C ALA A 45 -4.98 -0.65 -0.96
N SER A 46 -5.58 -1.66 -0.32
CA SER A 46 -5.93 -1.63 1.11
C SER A 46 -4.70 -1.42 1.99
N ALA A 47 -4.65 -0.29 2.71
CA ALA A 47 -3.52 0.05 3.56
C ALA A 47 -3.26 -0.99 4.65
N ALA A 48 -4.31 -1.54 5.25
CA ALA A 48 -4.21 -2.55 6.28
C ALA A 48 -3.49 -3.82 5.80
N LEU A 49 -3.87 -4.35 4.63
CA LEU A 49 -3.24 -5.54 4.06
C LEU A 49 -1.81 -5.27 3.63
N MET A 50 -1.54 -4.10 3.04
CA MET A 50 -0.20 -3.74 2.60
C MET A 50 0.75 -3.53 3.78
N ASN A 51 0.32 -2.84 4.83
CA ASN A 51 1.11 -2.67 6.05
C ASN A 51 1.39 -4.02 6.73
N LYS A 52 0.46 -4.98 6.65
CA LYS A 52 0.70 -6.36 7.12
C LYS A 52 1.79 -7.07 6.32
N ILE A 53 1.82 -6.88 5.00
CA ILE A 53 2.87 -7.43 4.13
C ILE A 53 4.23 -6.79 4.45
N GLU A 54 4.30 -5.46 4.57
CA GLU A 54 5.51 -4.71 4.93
C GLU A 54 6.08 -5.17 6.28
N GLN A 55 5.20 -5.44 7.25
CA GLN A 55 5.60 -6.00 8.53
C GLN A 55 6.24 -7.39 8.37
N GLY A 56 5.61 -8.29 7.61
CA GLY A 56 6.15 -9.63 7.37
C GLY A 56 7.51 -9.63 6.68
N ILE A 57 7.74 -8.71 5.74
CA ILE A 57 9.04 -8.56 5.06
C ILE A 57 10.11 -8.11 6.06
N ALA A 58 9.79 -7.12 6.91
CA ALA A 58 10.72 -6.63 7.92
C ALA A 58 11.08 -7.71 8.96
N ASP A 59 10.10 -8.51 9.37
CA ASP A 59 10.31 -9.60 10.32
C ASP A 59 11.22 -10.68 9.71
N ALA A 60 10.99 -11.05 8.45
CA ALA A 60 11.83 -12.00 7.73
C ALA A 60 13.28 -11.50 7.60
N HIS A 61 13.48 -10.23 7.28
CA HIS A 61 14.82 -9.62 7.25
C HIS A 61 15.52 -9.70 8.61
N THR A 62 14.80 -9.36 9.69
CA THR A 62 15.32 -9.40 11.06
C THR A 62 15.75 -10.81 11.44
N MET A 63 14.93 -11.82 11.13
CA MET A 63 15.24 -13.22 11.41
C MET A 63 16.48 -13.71 10.67
N ILE A 64 16.67 -13.29 9.40
CA ILE A 64 17.86 -13.63 8.63
C ILE A 64 19.11 -13.00 9.25
N ASP A 65 19.05 -11.72 9.62
CA ASP A 65 20.16 -11.01 10.24
C ASP A 65 20.54 -11.62 11.61
N ASP A 66 19.56 -12.04 12.40
CA ASP A 66 19.78 -12.78 13.65
C ASP A 66 20.46 -14.13 13.41
N ASN A 67 20.02 -14.88 12.40
CA ASN A 67 20.59 -16.18 12.08
C ASN A 67 22.04 -16.06 11.59
N GLN A 68 22.34 -15.06 10.76
CA GLN A 68 23.71 -14.79 10.31
C GLN A 68 24.62 -14.40 11.49
N ARG A 69 24.13 -13.60 12.44
CA ARG A 69 24.89 -13.25 13.65
C ARG A 69 25.21 -14.50 14.48
N LYS A 70 24.24 -15.38 14.71
CA LYS A 70 24.45 -16.64 15.45
C LYS A 70 25.49 -17.55 14.79
N GLN A 71 25.44 -17.69 13.47
CA GLN A 71 26.42 -18.49 12.72
C GLN A 71 27.85 -17.95 12.84
N ARG A 72 28.01 -16.63 12.84
CA ARG A 72 29.33 -15.99 13.01
C ARG A 72 29.89 -16.15 14.42
N MET A 73 29.04 -16.15 15.44
CA MET A 73 29.46 -16.32 16.84
C MET A 73 29.79 -17.77 17.21
N GLY A 74 29.20 -18.77 16.54
CA GLY A 74 29.48 -20.19 16.78
C GLY A 74 30.69 -20.74 16.02
N ALA A 75 31.32 -19.95 15.15
CA ALA A 75 32.48 -20.32 14.34
C ALA A 75 33.82 -19.79 14.89
N MET A 76 33.82 -19.26 16.11
CA MET A 76 34.96 -18.65 16.82
C MET A 76 35.16 -19.35 18.16
#